data_AF-A0A822GW72-F1
#
_entry.id   AF-A0A822GW72-F1
#
_cell.length_a   1.000
_cell.length_b   1.000
_cell.length_c   1.000
_cell.angle_alpha   90.00
_cell.angle_beta   90.00
_cell.angle_gamma   90.00
#
_symmetry.space_group_name_H-M   'P 1'
#
loop_
_entity.id
_entity.type
_entity.pdbx_description
1 polymer ?
#
loop_
_entity_poly.entity_id
_entity_poly.type
_entity_poly.pdbx_seq_one_letter_code
_entity_poly.pdbx_strand_id
1 'polypeptide(L)' 'MLRLSLAAGELERPLVGQSEAVILDLCLRDRYLPHLMCCVCIDEIDSLAPRRDEDSSEGK' A
#
# COMPACT_ATOMS: atom_id res chain seq x y z
N MET A 1 1.43 7.76 -18.95
CA MET A 1 0.79 7.15 -17.76
C MET A 1 1.80 6.20 -17.15
N LEU A 2 2.20 6.44 -15.91
CA LEU A 2 3.21 5.62 -15.25
C LEU A 2 2.48 4.54 -14.46
N ARG A 3 2.67 3.28 -14.85
CA ARG A 3 2.06 2.13 -14.21
C ARG A 3 3.09 1.47 -13.31
N LEU A 4 2.78 1.41 -12.01
CA LEU A 4 3.54 0.69 -11.01
C LEU A 4 2.71 -0.53 -10.61
N SER A 5 3.26 -1.72 -10.84
CA SER A 5 2.66 -2.96 -10.40
C SER A 5 3.54 -3.52 -9.28
N LEU A 6 2.98 -3.66 -8.09
CA LEU A 6 3.64 -4.27 -6.92
C LEU A 6 2.87 -5.54 -6.54
N ALA A 7 3.58 -6.58 -6.12
CA ALA A 7 2.97 -7.69 -5.42
C ALA A 7 2.83 -7.35 -3.93
N ALA A 8 1.79 -7.86 -3.27
CA ALA A 8 1.62 -7.68 -1.82
C ALA A 8 2.86 -8.09 -1.00
N GLY A 9 3.54 -9.18 -1.39
CA GLY A 9 4.80 -9.60 -0.76
C GLY A 9 5.94 -8.58 -0.88
N GLU A 10 5.95 -7.73 -1.91
CA GLU A 10 6.93 -6.64 -2.04
C GLU A 10 6.65 -5.47 -1.09
N LEU A 11 5.45 -5.42 -0.51
CA LEU A 11 5.04 -4.43 0.46
C LEU A 11 5.10 -4.96 1.90
N GLU A 12 5.27 -6.27 2.09
CA GLU A 12 5.46 -6.89 3.40
C GLU A 12 6.76 -6.39 4.04
N ARG A 13 6.66 -5.83 5.23
CA ARG A 13 7.80 -5.31 5.99
C ARG A 13 7.74 -5.87 7.41
N PRO A 14 8.90 -6.14 8.03
CA PRO A 14 8.96 -6.74 9.36
C PRO A 14 8.53 -5.77 10.47
N LEU A 15 8.46 -4.47 10.18
CA LEU A 15 8.16 -3.42 11.16
C LEU A 15 6.86 -2.69 10.81
N VAL A 16 6.05 -2.46 11.84
CA VAL A 16 4.83 -1.65 11.76
C VAL A 16 5.16 -0.25 11.23
N GLY A 17 4.35 0.27 10.30
CA GLY A 17 4.55 1.61 9.72
C GLY A 17 5.43 1.64 8.46
N GLN A 18 6.27 0.62 8.22
CA GLN A 18 7.16 0.65 7.05
C GLN A 18 6.41 0.46 5.73
N SER A 19 5.42 -0.42 5.70
CA SER A 19 4.58 -0.63 4.52
C SER A 19 3.78 0.64 4.19
N GLU A 20 3.20 1.31 5.20
CA GLU A 20 2.49 2.59 4.98
C GLU A 20 3.43 3.70 4.51
N ALA A 21 4.66 3.75 5.03
CA ALA A 21 5.65 4.73 4.58
C ALA A 21 5.98 4.58 3.08
N VAL A 22 6.08 3.35 2.58
CA VAL A 22 6.30 3.07 1.15
C VAL A 22 5.11 3.50 0.30
N ILE A 23 3.87 3.20 0.73
CA ILE A 23 2.66 3.65 0.03
C ILE A 23 2.61 5.18 0.01
N LEU A 24 2.90 5.84 1.13
CA LEU A 24 2.90 7.29 1.24
C LEU A 24 3.94 7.90 0.30
N ASP A 25 5.15 7.34 0.20
CA ASP A 25 6.18 7.82 -0.72
C ASP A 25 5.74 7.68 -2.19
N LEU A 26 5.10 6.54 -2.55
CA LEU A 26 4.54 6.32 -3.88
C LEU A 26 3.42 7.34 -4.20
N CYS A 27 2.55 7.65 -3.24
CA CYS A 27 1.48 8.63 -3.40
C CYS A 27 2.02 10.07 -3.44
N LEU A 28 3.02 10.39 -2.62
CA LEU A 28 3.65 11.72 -2.57
C LEU A 28 4.55 11.98 -3.78
N ARG A 29 4.84 10.96 -4.59
CA ARG A 29 5.57 11.11 -5.85
C ARG A 29 4.95 12.14 -6.79
N ASP A 30 3.64 12.38 -6.67
CA ASP A 30 2.92 13.45 -7.38
C ASP A 30 3.55 14.84 -7.15
N ARG A 31 4.14 15.10 -5.98
CA ARG A 31 4.87 16.35 -5.71
C ARG A 31 6.05 16.59 -6.65
N TYR A 32 6.67 15.52 -7.15
CA TYR A 32 7.81 15.61 -8.08
C TYR A 32 7.35 15.62 -9.55
N LEU A 33 6.14 15.14 -9.83
CA LEU A 33 5.61 14.95 -11.19
C LEU A 33 4.13 15.40 -11.29
N PRO A 34 3.81 16.68 -11.05
CA PRO A 34 2.44 17.19 -10.78
C PRO A 34 1.43 17.09 -11.94
N HIS A 35 1.84 16.53 -13.08
CA HIS A 35 1.01 16.41 -14.28
C HIS A 35 1.03 15.00 -14.88
N LEU A 36 1.62 14.02 -14.18
CA LEU A 36 1.68 12.64 -14.65
C LEU A 36 0.67 11.77 -13.91
N MET A 37 -0.33 11.26 -14.65
CA MET A 37 -1.21 10.23 -14.08
C MET A 37 -0.42 8.98 -13.72
N CYS A 38 -0.48 8.64 -12.43
CA CYS A 38 0.13 7.45 -11.86
C CYS A 38 -0.97 6.44 -11.50
N CYS A 39 -0.75 5.18 -11.84
CA CYS A 39 -1.62 4.07 -11.46
C CYS A 39 -0.77 3.06 -10.69
N VAL A 40 -1.16 2.81 -9.44
CA VAL A 40 -0.54 1.79 -8.59
C VAL A 40 -1.48 0.60 -8.56
N CYS A 41 -1.03 -0.54 -9.07
CA CYS A 41 -1.73 -1.80 -9.00
C CYS A 41 -1.03 -2.66 -7.94
N ILE A 42 -1.76 -3.12 -6.94
CA ILE A 42 -1.26 -4.07 -5.95
C ILE A 42 -1.92 -5.42 -6.23
N ASP A 43 -1.11 -6.43 -6.52
CA ASP A 43 -1.56 -7.80 -6.72
C ASP A 43 -1.64 -8.54 -5.37
N GLU A 44 -2.63 -9.44 -5.25
CA GLU A 44 -2.86 -10.24 -4.03
C GLU A 44 -2.97 -9.42 -2.72
N ILE A 45 -3.60 -8.23 -2.76
CA ILE A 45 -3.70 -7.33 -1.61
C ILE A 45 -4.41 -7.95 -0.39
N ASP A 46 -5.27 -8.94 -0.61
CA ASP A 46 -5.95 -9.71 0.42
C ASP A 46 -5.00 -10.51 1.31
N SER A 47 -3.83 -10.91 0.78
CA SER A 47 -2.77 -11.55 1.57
C SER A 47 -2.13 -10.61 2.60
N LEU A 48 -2.07 -9.31 2.30
CA LEU A 48 -1.45 -8.29 3.15
C LEU A 48 -2.48 -7.59 4.05
N ALA A 49 -3.67 -7.33 3.52
CA ALA A 49 -4.74 -6.61 4.19
C ALA A 49 -6.02 -7.47 4.15
N PRO A 50 -6.17 -8.43 5.08
CA PRO A 50 -7.40 -9.20 5.18
C PRO A 50 -8.57 -8.27 5.49
N ARG A 51 -9.77 -8.71 5.13
CA ARG A 51 -11.00 -7.99 5.43
C ARG A 51 -11.05 -7.70 6.94
N ARG A 52 -11.23 -6.43 7.32
CA ARG A 52 -11.43 -6.06 8.72
C ARG A 52 -12.77 -6.66 9.16
N ASP A 53 -12.73 -7.68 10.00
CA ASP A 53 -13.92 -8.13 10.71
C ASP A 53 -14.33 -7.03 11.69
N GLU A 54 -15.57 -6.55 11.60
CA GLU A 54 -16.09 -5.54 12.55
C GLU A 54 -16.19 -6.09 13.98
N ASP A 55 -16.02 -7.41 14.15
CA ASP A 55 -16.01 -8.11 15.44
C ASP A 55 -14.61 -8.25 16.08
N SER A 56 -13.52 -7.86 15.41
CA SER A 56 -12.17 -7.91 16.01
C SER A 56 -11.82 -6.67 16.84
N SER A 57 -12.76 -6.19 17.67
CA SER A 57 -12.43 -5.47 18.89
C SER A 57 -12.08 -6.47 20.00
N GLU A 58 -11.01 -7.25 19.82
CA GLU A 58 -10.34 -7.88 20.96
C GLU A 58 -9.15 -7.01 21.37
N GLY A 59 -9.50 -5.86 21.96
CA GLY A 59 -8.71 -5.37 23.08
C GLY A 59 -8.89 -6.35 24.23
N LYS A 60 -7.88 -7.17 24.48
CA LYS A 60 -7.75 -7.95 25.70
C LYS A 60 -6.31 -7.89 26.20
#